data_AF-L9YFM5-F1
#
_entry.id   AF-L9YFM5-F1
#
_cell.length_a   1.000
_cell.length_b   1.000
_cell.length_c   1.000
_cell.angle_alpha   90.00
_cell.angle_beta   90.00
_cell.angle_gamma   90.00
#
_symmetry.space_group_name_H-M   'P 1'
#
loop_
_entity.id
_entity.type
_entity.pdbx_description
1 polymer ?
#
loop_
_entity_poly.entity_id
_entity_poly.type
_entity_poly.pdbx_seq_one_letter_code
_entity_poly.pdbx_strand_id
1 'polypeptide(L)'
;MYIVVDVAAELPVTLTMEVGSRNDCAAFEPLIEEFDKRYDTDNIQAALADAGFDSQGNREFTQEKLDCPLLTAINPRRSAPLKAIRDEIKELFKNHGDEIDSPYDALERLPQEQLSEYGIEVGSVEETYIFQAIKERMHRHLRAGVERVFSRLKSFTGLDRVRARKENNVETHVVLSAVALVATSLTTKRQGRPGLVRSPSRLI
;
A
#
# COMPACT_ATOMS: atom_id res chain seq x y z
N MET A 1 2.71 9.94 -10.45
CA MET A 1 2.13 8.63 -10.86
C MET A 1 1.64 7.95 -9.61
N TYR A 2 0.38 7.54 -9.61
CA TYR A 2 -0.21 6.72 -8.55
C TYR A 2 -0.62 5.38 -9.16
N ILE A 3 -0.52 4.31 -8.38
CA ILE A 3 -0.70 2.95 -8.88
C ILE A 3 -1.38 2.09 -7.82
N VAL A 4 -2.34 1.29 -8.25
CA VAL A 4 -2.93 0.20 -7.46
C VAL A 4 -2.23 -1.08 -7.88
N VAL A 5 -1.84 -1.87 -6.89
CA VAL A 5 -1.11 -3.12 -7.07
C VAL A 5 -1.87 -4.24 -6.39
N ASP A 6 -2.12 -5.31 -7.13
CA ASP A 6 -2.42 -6.61 -6.52
C ASP A 6 -1.11 -7.14 -5.93
N VAL A 7 -1.04 -7.16 -4.60
CA VAL A 7 0.15 -7.57 -3.86
C VAL A 7 0.42 -9.07 -4.00
N ALA A 8 -0.63 -9.89 -4.09
CA ALA A 8 -0.50 -11.35 -4.17
C ALA A 8 0.03 -11.76 -5.56
N ALA A 9 -0.51 -11.15 -6.61
CA ALA A 9 -0.02 -11.34 -7.98
C ALA A 9 1.27 -10.55 -8.26
N GLU A 10 1.60 -9.57 -7.41
CA GLU A 10 2.64 -8.57 -7.64
C GLU A 10 2.47 -7.89 -9.01
N LEU A 11 1.27 -7.39 -9.31
CA LEU A 11 0.93 -6.81 -10.60
C LEU A 11 0.29 -5.42 -10.45
N PRO A 12 0.63 -4.47 -11.34
CA PRO A 12 -0.12 -3.24 -11.44
C PRO A 12 -1.49 -3.52 -12.05
N VAL A 13 -2.57 -3.09 -11.39
CA VAL A 13 -3.95 -3.31 -11.85
C VAL A 13 -4.60 -2.02 -12.37
N THR A 14 -4.23 -0.88 -11.78
CA THR A 14 -4.70 0.46 -12.18
C THR A 14 -3.58 1.47 -11.96
N LEU A 15 -3.46 2.47 -12.83
CA LEU A 15 -2.52 3.57 -12.67
C LEU A 15 -3.15 4.89 -13.14
N THR A 16 -2.72 5.98 -12.53
CA THR A 16 -3.00 7.34 -13.01
C THR A 16 -1.74 8.19 -12.97
N MET A 17 -1.70 9.20 -13.83
CA MET A 17 -0.60 10.15 -13.93
C MET A 17 -1.13 11.53 -13.62
N GLU A 18 -0.41 12.21 -12.72
CA GLU A 18 -0.78 13.52 -12.21
C GLU A 18 0.50 14.34 -12.12
N VAL A 19 0.36 15.65 -12.29
CA VAL A 19 1.44 16.61 -12.05
C VAL A 19 1.83 16.60 -10.58
N GLY A 20 3.12 16.77 -10.28
CA GLY A 20 3.64 16.70 -8.90
C GLY A 20 3.16 17.81 -7.96
N SER A 21 2.34 18.75 -8.43
CA SER A 21 1.72 19.81 -7.62
C SER A 21 0.39 19.39 -6.97
N ARG A 22 -0.19 18.25 -7.35
CA ARG A 22 -1.43 17.75 -6.77
C ARG A 22 -1.16 17.08 -5.43
N ASN A 23 -2.02 17.33 -4.44
CA ASN A 23 -1.98 16.63 -3.17
C ASN A 23 -2.29 15.14 -3.38
N ASP A 24 -1.37 14.26 -2.97
CA ASP A 24 -1.49 12.80 -3.02
C ASP A 24 -2.85 12.32 -2.52
N CYS A 25 -3.32 12.88 -1.40
CA CYS A 25 -4.60 12.53 -0.79
C CYS A 25 -5.79 12.67 -1.76
N ALA A 26 -5.78 13.70 -2.60
CA ALA A 26 -6.85 14.01 -3.55
C ALA A 26 -6.78 13.20 -4.87
N ALA A 27 -5.74 12.37 -5.03
CA ALA A 27 -5.62 11.45 -6.15
C ALA A 27 -6.08 10.03 -5.80
N PHE A 28 -6.44 9.79 -4.53
CA PHE A 28 -6.85 8.47 -4.03
C PHE A 28 -8.20 8.03 -4.62
N GLU A 29 -9.26 8.79 -4.37
CA GLU A 29 -10.62 8.41 -4.81
C GLU A 29 -10.71 8.16 -6.32
N PRO A 30 -10.20 9.05 -7.21
CA PRO A 30 -10.26 8.80 -8.65
C PRO A 30 -9.52 7.53 -9.08
N LEU A 31 -8.42 7.21 -8.39
CA LEU A 31 -7.64 6.00 -8.68
C LEU A 31 -8.41 4.73 -8.29
N ILE A 32 -9.07 4.75 -7.13
CA ILE A 32 -9.85 3.62 -6.63
C ILE A 32 -11.15 3.44 -7.43
N GLU A 33 -11.83 4.52 -7.80
CA GLU A 33 -12.99 4.42 -8.69
C GLU A 33 -12.65 3.76 -10.02
N GLU A 34 -11.49 4.08 -10.60
CA GLU A 34 -11.08 3.49 -11.86
C GLU A 34 -10.69 2.01 -11.71
N PHE A 35 -10.19 1.63 -10.54
CA PHE A 35 -9.97 0.22 -10.18
C PHE A 35 -11.31 -0.51 -10.02
N ASP A 36 -12.24 0.01 -9.23
CA ASP A 36 -13.54 -0.60 -8.95
C ASP A 36 -14.41 -0.74 -10.20
N LYS A 37 -14.34 0.20 -11.16
CA LYS A 37 -15.05 0.09 -12.45
C LYS A 37 -14.61 -1.11 -13.30
N ARG A 38 -13.41 -1.64 -13.09
CA ARG A 38 -12.77 -2.61 -13.99
C ARG A 38 -12.62 -4.00 -13.38
N TYR A 39 -12.65 -4.11 -12.07
CA TYR A 39 -12.39 -5.34 -11.34
C TYR A 39 -13.50 -5.63 -10.35
N ASP A 40 -13.73 -6.92 -10.10
CA ASP A 40 -14.56 -7.37 -8.99
C ASP A 40 -13.80 -7.17 -7.67
N THR A 41 -14.41 -6.43 -6.75
CA THR A 41 -13.82 -5.96 -5.49
C THR A 41 -14.36 -6.68 -4.25
N ASP A 42 -15.28 -7.64 -4.43
CA ASP A 42 -16.01 -8.32 -3.34
C ASP A 42 -15.13 -9.11 -2.35
N ASN A 43 -13.86 -9.39 -2.70
CA ASN A 43 -12.95 -10.21 -1.90
C ASN A 43 -11.69 -9.46 -1.42
N ILE A 44 -11.71 -8.13 -1.41
CA ILE A 44 -10.58 -7.33 -0.93
C ILE A 44 -10.55 -7.34 0.59
N GLN A 45 -9.45 -7.83 1.17
CA GLN A 45 -9.31 -7.92 2.63
C GLN A 45 -8.93 -6.58 3.28
N ALA A 46 -8.10 -5.80 2.61
CA ALA A 46 -7.65 -4.48 3.05
C ALA A 46 -6.98 -3.71 1.91
N ALA A 47 -7.10 -2.39 1.93
CA ALA A 47 -6.31 -1.50 1.08
C ALA A 47 -5.10 -0.99 1.86
N LEU A 48 -3.89 -1.11 1.28
CA LEU A 48 -2.66 -0.59 1.88
C LEU A 48 -2.21 0.66 1.11
N ALA A 49 -1.92 1.75 1.82
CA ALA A 49 -1.50 2.99 1.18
C ALA A 49 -0.38 3.72 1.92
N ASP A 50 0.35 4.56 1.20
CA ASP A 50 1.34 5.45 1.80
C ASP A 50 0.70 6.52 2.69
N ALA A 51 1.52 7.07 3.58
CA ALA A 51 1.14 8.12 4.54
C ALA A 51 0.55 9.38 3.89
N GLY A 52 0.86 9.62 2.60
CA GLY A 52 0.31 10.74 1.83
C GLY A 52 -1.19 10.61 1.51
N PHE A 53 -1.72 9.39 1.56
CA PHE A 53 -3.14 9.11 1.34
C PHE A 53 -3.97 9.07 2.63
N ASP A 54 -3.34 9.33 3.78
CA ASP A 54 -3.99 9.24 5.09
C ASP A 54 -4.96 10.40 5.32
N SER A 55 -6.26 10.12 5.22
CA SER A 55 -7.34 11.03 5.60
C SER A 55 -8.58 10.25 6.04
N GLN A 56 -9.41 10.87 6.88
CA GLN A 56 -10.68 10.28 7.28
C GLN A 56 -11.59 10.04 6.07
N GLY A 57 -11.67 11.01 5.14
CA GLY A 57 -12.46 10.87 3.91
C GLY A 57 -12.04 9.67 3.07
N ASN A 58 -10.73 9.45 2.86
CA ASN A 58 -10.27 8.28 2.10
C ASN A 58 -10.60 6.95 2.80
N ARG A 59 -10.65 6.92 4.15
CA ARG A 59 -11.01 5.72 4.90
C ARG A 59 -12.50 5.41 4.75
N GLU A 60 -13.35 6.41 4.95
CA GLU A 60 -14.81 6.31 4.76
C GLU A 60 -15.12 5.89 3.32
N PHE A 61 -14.49 6.54 2.34
CA PHE A 61 -14.62 6.19 0.93
C PHE A 61 -14.18 4.75 0.63
N THR A 62 -13.06 4.30 1.18
CA THR A 62 -12.59 2.91 0.96
C THR A 62 -13.56 1.90 1.54
N GLN A 63 -14.08 2.16 2.74
CA GLN A 63 -15.06 1.29 3.38
C GLN A 63 -16.38 1.25 2.60
N GLU A 64 -16.87 2.39 2.12
CA GLU A 64 -18.10 2.46 1.32
C GLU A 64 -17.92 1.80 -0.05
N LYS A 65 -16.77 2.02 -0.70
CA LYS A 65 -16.55 1.66 -2.10
C LYS A 65 -16.01 0.24 -2.29
N LEU A 66 -15.15 -0.22 -1.41
CA LEU A 66 -14.43 -1.50 -1.53
C LEU A 66 -14.77 -2.48 -0.40
N ASP A 67 -15.68 -2.13 0.50
CA ASP A 67 -16.06 -2.92 1.69
C ASP A 67 -14.87 -3.44 2.52
N CYS A 68 -13.79 -2.63 2.60
CA CYS A 68 -12.58 -3.04 3.29
C CYS A 68 -11.87 -1.86 3.99
N PRO A 69 -11.06 -2.11 5.02
CA PRO A 69 -10.33 -1.06 5.72
C PRO A 69 -9.16 -0.51 4.90
N LEU A 70 -8.97 0.82 4.97
CA LEU A 70 -7.76 1.49 4.47
C LEU A 70 -6.70 1.56 5.57
N LEU A 71 -5.61 0.82 5.36
CA LEU A 71 -4.43 0.76 6.23
C LEU A 71 -3.32 1.65 5.67
N THR A 72 -3.24 2.88 6.17
CA THR A 72 -2.22 3.84 5.76
C THR A 72 -0.97 3.75 6.60
N ALA A 73 0.19 4.00 5.98
CA ALA A 73 1.43 4.18 6.71
C ALA A 73 1.29 5.35 7.69
N ILE A 74 1.75 5.15 8.93
CA ILE A 74 1.74 6.22 9.94
C ILE A 74 2.53 7.43 9.43
N ASN A 75 1.88 8.61 9.40
CA ASN A 75 2.53 9.89 9.17
C ASN A 75 2.97 10.52 10.52
N PRO A 76 4.22 10.29 10.98
CA PRO A 76 4.68 10.75 12.29
C PRO A 76 4.84 12.28 12.37
N ARG A 77 4.71 13.00 11.25
CA ARG A 77 5.08 14.42 11.17
C ARG A 77 4.13 15.33 11.96
N ARG A 78 2.95 14.84 12.33
CA ARG A 78 1.90 15.65 12.95
C ARG A 78 1.97 15.70 14.47
N SER A 79 2.66 14.78 15.15
CA SER A 79 2.85 14.89 16.61
C SER A 79 3.99 14.00 17.16
N ALA A 80 4.67 14.48 18.20
CA ALA A 80 5.68 13.70 18.92
C ALA A 80 5.10 12.44 19.61
N PRO A 81 3.89 12.47 20.21
CA PRO A 81 3.21 11.28 20.72
C PRO A 81 3.03 10.16 19.70
N LEU A 82 2.51 10.49 18.50
CA LEU A 82 2.25 9.47 17.46
C LEU A 82 3.56 8.86 16.95
N LYS A 83 4.65 9.64 16.97
CA LYS A 83 5.98 9.14 16.64
C LYS A 83 6.49 8.13 17.69
N ALA A 84 6.30 8.42 18.98
CA ALA A 84 6.69 7.52 20.06
C ALA A 84 5.92 6.18 19.97
N ILE A 85 4.59 6.24 19.87
CA ILE A 85 3.73 5.06 19.70
C ILE A 85 4.14 4.22 18.50
N ARG A 86 4.40 4.85 17.35
CA ARG A 86 4.85 4.14 16.15
C ARG A 86 6.17 3.41 16.40
N ASP A 87 7.12 4.07 17.06
CA ASP A 87 8.44 3.50 17.31
C ASP A 87 8.35 2.33 18.33
N GLU A 88 7.44 2.42 19.30
CA GLU A 88 7.12 1.32 20.23
C GLU A 88 6.46 0.13 19.53
N ILE A 89 5.41 0.36 18.73
CA ILE A 89 4.78 -0.70 17.91
C ILE A 89 5.84 -1.34 17.00
N LYS A 90 6.74 -0.54 16.44
CA LYS A 90 7.81 -1.06 15.59
C LYS A 90 8.75 -1.99 16.36
N GLU A 91 9.13 -1.62 17.57
CA GLU A 91 10.01 -2.43 18.42
C GLU A 91 9.30 -3.68 18.96
N LEU A 92 8.02 -3.57 19.32
CA LEU A 92 7.16 -4.69 19.70
C LEU A 92 7.14 -5.77 18.60
N PHE A 93 6.81 -5.39 17.36
CA PHE A 93 6.79 -6.32 16.23
C PHE A 93 8.16 -6.86 15.86
N LYS A 94 9.24 -6.18 16.24
CA LYS A 94 10.61 -6.68 16.03
C LYS A 94 10.98 -7.77 17.03
N ASN A 95 10.47 -7.67 18.25
CA ASN A 95 10.79 -8.62 19.33
C ASN A 95 9.79 -9.78 19.41
N HIS A 96 8.52 -9.55 19.05
CA HIS A 96 7.41 -10.49 19.26
C HIS A 96 6.52 -10.67 18.03
N GLY A 97 6.94 -10.22 16.84
CA GLY A 97 6.07 -10.21 15.65
C GLY A 97 5.51 -11.58 15.27
N ASP A 98 6.26 -12.66 15.52
CA ASP A 98 5.84 -14.04 15.23
C ASP A 98 4.82 -14.59 16.25
N GLU A 99 4.58 -13.87 17.35
CA GLU A 99 3.64 -14.22 18.43
C GLU A 99 2.39 -13.33 18.44
N ILE A 100 2.24 -12.43 17.47
CA ILE A 100 1.14 -11.47 17.37
C ILE A 100 0.21 -11.92 16.23
N ASP A 101 -0.87 -12.60 16.59
CA ASP A 101 -1.86 -13.10 15.63
C ASP A 101 -3.03 -12.12 15.45
N SER A 102 -3.26 -11.24 16.43
CA SER A 102 -4.33 -10.24 16.41
C SER A 102 -3.85 -8.87 16.90
N PRO A 103 -4.58 -7.79 16.57
CA PRO A 103 -4.29 -6.48 17.15
C PRO A 103 -4.40 -6.44 18.68
N TYR A 104 -5.24 -7.30 19.27
CA TYR A 104 -5.40 -7.40 20.72
C TYR A 104 -4.15 -7.96 21.40
N ASP A 105 -3.50 -8.97 20.81
CA ASP A 105 -2.23 -9.52 21.32
C ASP A 105 -1.14 -8.45 21.41
N ALA A 106 -1.13 -7.53 20.44
CA ALA A 106 -0.22 -6.40 20.45
C ALA A 106 -0.59 -5.35 21.51
N LEU A 107 -1.87 -5.03 21.67
CA LEU A 107 -2.35 -4.08 22.69
C LEU A 107 -2.04 -4.56 24.11
N GLU A 108 -2.15 -5.85 24.40
CA GLU A 108 -1.80 -6.43 25.71
C GLU A 108 -0.32 -6.27 26.05
N ARG A 109 0.54 -6.26 25.03
CA ARG A 109 2.00 -6.16 25.19
C ARG A 109 2.52 -4.71 25.18
N LEU A 110 1.68 -3.73 24.85
CA LEU A 110 2.05 -2.32 24.88
C LEU A 110 2.00 -1.75 26.32
N PRO A 111 2.86 -0.77 26.67
CA PRO A 111 2.83 -0.14 27.99
C PRO A 111 1.47 0.52 28.28
N GLN A 112 0.78 0.06 29.33
CA GLN A 112 -0.59 0.49 29.64
C GLN A 112 -0.68 1.96 30.08
N GLU A 113 0.35 2.50 30.75
CA GLU A 113 0.43 3.91 31.18
C GLU A 113 0.25 4.88 30.00
N GLN A 114 0.75 4.50 28.84
CA GLN A 114 0.68 5.29 27.62
C GLN A 114 -0.71 5.24 26.96
N LEU A 115 -1.40 4.08 26.96
CA LEU A 115 -2.76 3.95 26.40
C LEU A 115 -3.76 4.90 27.09
N SER A 116 -3.60 5.12 28.40
CA SER A 116 -4.38 6.08 29.18
C SER A 116 -4.03 7.55 28.93
N GLU A 117 -2.77 7.88 28.63
CA GLU A 117 -2.32 9.26 28.35
C GLU A 117 -2.78 9.76 26.97
N TYR A 118 -3.08 8.85 26.05
CA TYR A 118 -3.48 9.15 24.67
C TYR A 118 -5.00 9.31 24.45
N GLY A 119 -5.81 9.37 25.50
CA GLY A 119 -7.22 9.75 25.41
C GLY A 119 -8.10 8.74 24.65
N ILE A 120 -7.87 7.44 24.87
CA ILE A 120 -8.71 6.39 24.31
C ILE A 120 -10.00 6.31 25.15
N GLU A 121 -11.05 7.02 24.72
CA GLU A 121 -12.39 6.76 25.25
C GLU A 121 -12.82 5.34 24.84
N VAL A 122 -13.10 4.54 25.85
CA VAL A 122 -13.47 3.13 25.76
C VAL A 122 -14.86 3.03 25.13
N GLY A 123 -14.92 3.07 23.80
CA GLY A 123 -16.18 3.00 23.04
C GLY A 123 -16.03 2.56 21.57
N SER A 124 -14.89 2.79 20.93
CA SER A 124 -14.60 2.30 19.56
C SER A 124 -13.15 1.85 19.40
N VAL A 125 -12.76 0.79 20.10
CA VAL A 125 -11.38 0.25 20.11
C VAL A 125 -10.83 0.00 18.70
N GLU A 126 -11.69 -0.37 17.75
CA GLU A 126 -11.35 -0.67 16.34
C GLU A 126 -10.98 0.58 15.50
N GLU A 127 -11.40 1.77 15.93
CA GLU A 127 -11.12 3.04 15.22
C GLU A 127 -9.97 3.83 15.86
N THR A 128 -9.43 3.35 16.98
CA THR A 128 -8.30 4.02 17.61
C THR A 128 -7.09 4.01 16.70
N TYR A 129 -6.36 5.13 16.68
CA TYR A 129 -5.14 5.28 15.89
C TYR A 129 -4.13 4.15 16.13
N ILE A 130 -4.04 3.66 17.37
CA ILE A 130 -3.14 2.58 17.77
C ILE A 130 -3.55 1.26 17.11
N PHE A 131 -4.85 0.94 17.11
CA PHE A 131 -5.35 -0.28 16.49
C PHE A 131 -5.07 -0.31 14.97
N GLN A 132 -5.25 0.84 14.31
CA GLN A 132 -4.93 1.00 12.89
C GLN A 132 -3.41 0.90 12.62
N ALA A 133 -2.59 1.49 13.49
CA ALA A 133 -1.14 1.39 13.44
C ALA A 133 -0.66 -0.06 13.57
N ILE A 134 -1.25 -0.82 14.48
CA ILE A 134 -0.98 -2.25 14.66
C ILE A 134 -1.42 -3.03 13.42
N LYS A 135 -2.64 -2.79 12.90
CA LYS A 135 -3.13 -3.41 11.66
C LYS A 135 -2.22 -3.13 10.46
N GLU A 136 -1.76 -1.90 10.25
CA GLU A 136 -0.77 -1.58 9.21
C GLU A 136 0.50 -2.40 9.41
N ARG A 137 0.98 -2.51 10.64
CA ARG A 137 2.22 -3.20 10.95
C ARG A 137 2.14 -4.70 10.69
N MET A 138 1.04 -5.34 11.04
CA MET A 138 0.76 -6.75 10.71
C MET A 138 0.80 -6.99 9.20
N HIS A 139 0.19 -6.10 8.42
CA HIS A 139 0.11 -6.21 6.97
C HIS A 139 1.29 -5.58 6.24
N ARG A 140 2.29 -5.04 6.96
CA ARG A 140 3.42 -4.33 6.36
C ARG A 140 4.28 -5.18 5.42
N HIS A 141 4.33 -6.49 5.67
CA HIS A 141 5.03 -7.42 4.78
C HIS A 141 4.44 -7.44 3.35
N LEU A 142 3.14 -7.13 3.20
CA LEU A 142 2.46 -7.00 1.92
C LEU A 142 2.96 -5.79 1.11
N ARG A 143 3.43 -4.73 1.78
CA ARG A 143 4.02 -3.56 1.10
C ARG A 143 5.25 -3.91 0.28
N ALA A 144 5.97 -4.97 0.65
CA ALA A 144 7.11 -5.44 -0.12
C ALA A 144 6.70 -5.86 -1.56
N GLY A 145 5.46 -6.30 -1.78
CA GLY A 145 4.94 -6.58 -3.12
C GLY A 145 4.86 -5.33 -4.00
N VAL A 146 4.40 -4.20 -3.43
CA VAL A 146 4.38 -2.90 -4.10
C VAL A 146 5.80 -2.44 -4.46
N GLU A 147 6.74 -2.53 -3.51
CA GLU A 147 8.15 -2.20 -3.75
C GLU A 147 8.77 -3.09 -4.85
N ARG A 148 8.41 -4.38 -4.90
CA ARG A 148 8.83 -5.29 -5.97
C ARG A 148 8.24 -4.91 -7.33
N VAL A 149 6.99 -4.44 -7.40
CA VAL A 149 6.41 -3.90 -8.64
C VAL A 149 7.17 -2.66 -9.09
N PHE A 150 7.37 -1.68 -8.21
CA PHE A 150 8.13 -0.47 -8.55
C PHE A 150 9.57 -0.78 -8.95
N SER A 151 10.23 -1.70 -8.26
CA SER A 151 11.59 -2.14 -8.61
C SER A 151 11.65 -2.71 -10.02
N ARG A 152 10.65 -3.52 -10.42
CA ARG A 152 10.58 -4.07 -11.79
C ARG A 152 10.23 -3.01 -12.82
N LEU A 153 9.31 -2.09 -12.53
CA LEU A 153 9.06 -0.94 -13.41
C LEU A 153 10.36 -0.15 -13.67
N LYS A 154 11.17 0.08 -12.65
CA LYS A 154 12.45 0.79 -12.82
C LYS A 154 13.48 -0.06 -13.56
N SER A 155 13.78 -1.25 -13.04
CA SER A 155 14.90 -2.07 -13.52
C SER A 155 14.65 -2.80 -14.84
N PHE A 156 13.43 -3.27 -15.09
CA PHE A 156 13.09 -4.05 -16.28
C PHE A 156 12.65 -3.16 -17.44
N THR A 157 11.78 -2.18 -17.19
CA THR A 157 11.24 -1.33 -18.27
C THR A 157 11.96 0.02 -18.38
N GLY A 158 12.87 0.33 -17.46
CA GLY A 158 13.63 1.58 -17.48
C GLY A 158 12.82 2.81 -17.07
N LEU A 159 11.77 2.65 -16.26
CA LEU A 159 10.87 3.74 -15.88
C LEU A 159 11.58 4.91 -15.16
N ASP A 160 12.72 4.65 -14.51
CA ASP A 160 13.56 5.68 -13.87
C ASP A 160 14.54 6.38 -14.83
N ARG A 161 14.57 5.97 -16.10
CA ARG A 161 15.51 6.47 -17.12
C ARG A 161 14.82 7.05 -18.35
N VAL A 162 13.56 7.49 -18.20
CA VAL A 162 12.78 8.09 -19.29
C VAL A 162 13.49 9.35 -19.81
N ARG A 163 13.90 9.32 -21.09
CA ARG A 163 14.54 10.45 -21.78
C ARG A 163 13.56 11.32 -22.58
N ALA A 164 12.29 10.94 -22.58
CA ALA A 164 11.23 11.67 -23.27
C ALA A 164 11.07 13.07 -22.66
N ARG A 165 10.96 14.09 -23.51
CA ARG A 165 10.82 15.50 -23.10
C ARG A 165 9.38 16.02 -23.16
N LYS A 166 8.50 15.32 -23.87
CA LYS A 166 7.08 15.68 -24.00
C LYS A 166 6.27 14.84 -23.03
N GLU A 167 5.33 15.46 -22.33
CA GLU A 167 4.46 14.84 -21.34
C GLU A 167 3.76 13.57 -21.89
N ASN A 168 3.07 13.68 -23.02
CA ASN A 168 2.39 12.52 -23.65
C ASN A 168 3.34 11.34 -23.95
N ASN A 169 4.61 11.62 -24.24
CA ASN A 169 5.60 10.56 -24.49
C ASN A 169 6.05 9.90 -23.18
N VAL A 170 6.15 10.67 -22.10
CA VAL A 170 6.40 10.13 -20.75
C VAL A 170 5.23 9.26 -20.32
N GLU A 171 4.00 9.72 -20.53
CA GLU A 171 2.78 8.95 -20.25
C GLU A 171 2.75 7.63 -21.00
N THR A 172 2.99 7.68 -22.31
CA THR A 172 3.08 6.49 -23.15
C THR A 172 4.12 5.50 -22.62
N HIS A 173 5.30 5.99 -22.20
CA HIS A 173 6.34 5.12 -21.65
C HIS A 173 5.92 4.45 -20.32
N VAL A 174 5.23 5.19 -19.46
CA VAL A 174 4.71 4.67 -18.18
C VAL A 174 3.67 3.57 -18.43
N VAL A 175 2.72 3.82 -19.33
CA VAL A 175 1.68 2.83 -19.68
C VAL A 175 2.31 1.59 -20.32
N LEU A 176 3.22 1.76 -21.28
CA LEU A 176 3.93 0.63 -21.90
C LEU A 176 4.74 -0.17 -20.88
N SER A 177 5.32 0.49 -19.88
CA SER A 177 6.03 -0.18 -18.79
C SER A 177 5.11 -1.08 -17.96
N ALA A 178 3.93 -0.58 -17.59
CA ALA A 178 2.94 -1.38 -16.86
C ALA A 178 2.44 -2.56 -17.70
N VAL A 179 2.11 -2.33 -18.98
CA VAL A 179 1.67 -3.38 -19.92
C VAL A 179 2.75 -4.45 -20.09
N ALA A 180 4.02 -4.05 -20.23
CA ALA A 180 5.14 -4.99 -20.36
C ALA A 180 5.27 -5.91 -19.13
N LEU A 181 5.07 -5.39 -17.92
CA LEU A 181 5.10 -6.22 -16.70
C LEU A 181 3.95 -7.23 -16.65
N VAL A 182 2.73 -6.81 -17.01
CA VAL A 182 1.57 -7.71 -17.06
C VAL A 182 1.77 -8.80 -18.11
N ALA A 183 2.21 -8.42 -19.32
CA ALA A 183 2.48 -9.36 -20.41
C ALA A 183 3.57 -10.38 -20.05
N THR A 184 4.64 -9.91 -19.42
CA THR A 184 5.72 -10.77 -18.92
C THR A 184 5.20 -11.75 -17.90
N SER A 185 4.41 -11.28 -16.93
CA SER A 185 3.88 -12.12 -15.87
C SER A 185 2.90 -13.18 -16.40
N LEU A 186 2.04 -12.82 -17.34
CA LEU A 186 1.18 -13.77 -18.05
C LEU A 186 2.01 -14.84 -18.79
N THR A 187 3.09 -14.43 -19.45
CA THR A 187 3.99 -15.33 -20.18
C THR A 187 4.64 -16.34 -19.24
N THR A 188 5.17 -15.89 -18.09
CA THR A 188 5.78 -16.79 -17.10
C THR A 188 4.78 -17.80 -16.53
N LYS A 189 3.54 -17.38 -16.28
CA LYS A 189 2.46 -18.26 -15.81
C LYS A 189 2.13 -19.31 -16.87
N ARG A 190 1.99 -18.92 -18.14
CA ARG A 190 1.74 -19.83 -19.26
C ARG A 190 2.87 -20.84 -19.49
N GLN A 191 4.11 -20.47 -19.17
CA GLN A 191 5.27 -21.36 -19.25
C GLN A 191 5.44 -22.26 -18.01
N GLY A 192 4.55 -22.20 -17.02
CA GLY A 192 4.66 -22.96 -15.77
C GLY A 192 5.81 -22.50 -14.87
N ARG A 193 6.30 -21.27 -15.05
CA ARG A 193 7.45 -20.70 -14.31
C ARG A 193 7.10 -19.40 -13.58
N PRO A 194 6.07 -19.37 -12.72
CA PRO A 194 5.58 -18.13 -12.08
C PRO A 194 6.64 -17.42 -11.22
N GLY A 195 7.65 -18.14 -10.71
CA GLY A 195 8.76 -17.53 -9.96
C GLY A 195 9.60 -16.53 -10.77
N LEU A 196 9.56 -16.60 -12.11
CA LEU A 196 10.29 -15.69 -12.99
C LEU A 196 9.66 -14.29 -13.08
N VAL A 197 8.44 -14.09 -12.57
CA VAL A 197 7.79 -12.77 -12.42
C VAL A 197 8.67 -11.79 -11.64
N ARG A 198 9.47 -12.31 -10.70
CA ARG A 198 10.41 -11.54 -9.86
C ARG A 198 11.76 -11.29 -10.51
N SER A 199 12.05 -11.93 -11.66
CA SER A 199 13.27 -11.70 -12.43
C SER A 199 12.97 -11.69 -13.94
N PRO A 200 12.20 -10.70 -14.43
CA PRO A 200 11.80 -10.59 -15.83
C PRO A 200 12.95 -10.70 -16.84
N SER A 201 14.14 -10.21 -16.47
CA SER A 201 15.35 -10.25 -17.30
C SER A 201 15.83 -11.67 -17.65
N ARG A 202 15.33 -12.70 -16.96
CA ARG A 202 15.67 -14.12 -17.24
C ARG A 202 14.75 -14.76 -18.29
N LEU A 203 13.77 -14.03 -18.83
CA LEU A 203 12.84 -14.50 -19.86
C LEU A 203 13.29 -14.18 -21.29
N ILE A 204 14.25 -13.27 -21.43
CA ILE A 204 14.87 -12.82 -22.68
C ILE A 204 16.27 -13.42 -22.73
#